data_AF-A0A3B9JZZ6-F1
#
_entry.id   AF-A0A3B9JZZ6-F1
#
_cell.length_a   1.000
_cell.length_b   1.000
_cell.length_c   1.000
_cell.angle_alpha   90.00
_cell.angle_beta   90.00
_cell.angle_gamma   90.00
#
_symmetry.space_group_name_H-M   'P 1'
#
loop_
_entity.id
_entity.type
_entity.pdbx_description
1 polymer ?
#
loop_
_entity_poly.entity_id
_entity_poly.type
_entity_poly.pdbx_seq_one_letter_code
_entity_poly.pdbx_strand_id
1 'polypeptide(L)' 'ASSSFDAQLEELDKAADYFIYCRSGNRAGQAIDRMIDAGFTGELVNGGSVANASSILGLEVVTD' A
#
# COMPACT_ATOMS: atom_id res chain seq x y z
N ALA A 1 3.51 -8.56 21.12
CA ALA A 1 2.96 -7.20 20.97
C ALA A 1 2.69 -6.98 19.49
N SER A 2 1.53 -6.47 19.11
CA SER A 2 1.30 -6.09 17.70
C SER A 2 2.32 -5.00 17.35
N SER A 3 3.15 -5.22 16.32
CA SER A 3 4.01 -4.16 15.78
C SER A 3 3.12 -3.02 15.26
N SER A 4 3.52 -1.77 15.50
CA SER A 4 2.86 -0.64 14.85
C SER A 4 3.07 -0.72 13.34
N PHE A 5 2.16 -0.15 12.56
CA PHE A 5 2.29 -0.05 11.12
C PHE A 5 3.63 0.60 10.73
N ASP A 6 4.03 1.67 11.44
CA ASP A 6 5.27 2.39 11.20
C ASP A 6 6.52 1.51 11.42
N ALA A 7 6.49 0.60 12.41
CA ALA A 7 7.59 -0.34 12.62
C ALA A 7 7.72 -1.36 11.47
N GLN A 8 6.61 -1.74 10.84
CA GLN A 8 6.62 -2.65 9.69
C GLN A 8 7.10 -1.96 8.41
N LEU A 9 6.93 -0.63 8.31
CA LEU A 9 7.44 0.14 7.16
C LEU A 9 8.97 0.14 7.07
N GLU A 10 9.68 0.05 8.20
CA GLU A 10 11.14 0.01 8.23
C GLU A 10 11.73 -1.29 7.66
N GLU A 11 10.91 -2.34 7.50
CA GLU A 11 11.32 -3.62 6.92
C GLU A 11 11.26 -3.62 5.38
N LEU A 12 10.65 -2.60 4.78
CA LEU A 12 10.44 -2.49 3.34
C LEU A 12 11.54 -1.65 2.66
N ASP A 13 11.77 -1.90 1.37
CA ASP A 13 12.68 -1.08 0.57
C ASP A 13 12.03 0.28 0.28
N LYS A 14 12.58 1.36 0.83
CA LYS A 14 12.07 2.72 0.69
C LYS A 14 12.17 3.26 -0.74
N ALA A 15 13.03 2.69 -1.59
CA ALA A 15 13.21 3.13 -2.97
C ALA A 15 12.32 2.38 -3.98
N ALA A 16 11.63 1.31 -3.56
CA ALA A 16 10.76 0.54 -4.43
C ALA A 16 9.41 1.22 -4.67
N ASP A 17 8.78 0.91 -5.81
CA ASP A 17 7.43 1.33 -6.11
C ASP A 17 6.42 0.42 -5.38
N TYR A 18 5.39 1.02 -4.79
CA TYR A 18 4.34 0.32 -4.07
C TYR A 18 2.96 0.67 -4.60
N PHE A 19 2.14 -0.37 -4.76
CA PHE A 19 0.73 -0.24 -5.10
C PHE A 19 -0.12 -0.62 -3.88
N ILE A 20 -0.73 0.38 -3.23
CA ILE A 20 -1.45 0.21 -1.97
C ILE A 20 -2.96 0.21 -2.25
N TYR A 21 -3.66 -0.83 -1.80
CA TYR A 21 -5.12 -0.90 -1.90
C TYR A 21 -5.78 -1.13 -0.54
N CYS A 22 -7.09 -0.88 -0.48
CA CYS A 22 -7.88 -1.23 0.68
C CYS A 22 -9.32 -1.58 0.29
N ARG A 23 -10.32 -1.26 1.12
CA ARG A 23 -11.74 -1.42 0.76
C ARG A 23 -12.24 -0.33 -0.19
N SER A 24 -11.78 0.91 -0.01
CA SER A 24 -12.29 2.09 -0.72
C SER A 24 -11.22 3.15 -1.00
N GLY A 25 -9.94 2.81 -0.85
CA GLY A 25 -8.82 3.77 -1.03
C GLY A 25 -8.52 4.70 0.15
N ASN A 26 -9.48 4.98 1.05
CA ASN A 26 -9.24 5.94 2.15
C ASN A 26 -8.07 5.55 3.07
N ARG A 27 -7.99 4.27 3.46
CA ARG A 27 -6.88 3.76 4.28
C ARG A 27 -5.58 3.62 3.50
N ALA A 28 -5.65 3.40 2.19
CA ALA A 28 -4.47 3.38 1.34
C ALA A 28 -3.84 4.77 1.24
N GLY A 29 -4.65 5.83 1.12
CA GLY A 29 -4.15 7.22 1.17
C GLY A 29 -3.44 7.53 2.48
N GLN A 30 -4.07 7.20 3.62
CA GLN A 30 -3.43 7.38 4.93
C GLN A 30 -2.17 6.53 5.14
N ALA A 31 -2.05 5.39 4.46
CA ALA A 31 -0.84 4.57 4.48
C ALA A 31 0.26 5.21 3.64
N ILE A 32 -0.07 5.74 2.45
CA ILE A 32 0.84 6.48 1.59
C ILE A 32 1.40 7.71 2.31
N ASP A 33 0.55 8.49 2.99
CA ASP A 33 0.99 9.65 3.78
C ASP A 33 2.06 9.24 4.81
N ARG A 34 1.83 8.13 5.53
CA ARG A 34 2.81 7.59 6.49
C ARG A 34 4.07 7.04 5.84
N MET A 35 3.97 6.44 4.65
CA MET A 35 5.13 5.96 3.89
C MET A 35 6.00 7.14 3.43
N ILE A 36 5.37 8.23 2.98
CA ILE A 36 6.09 9.47 2.65
C ILE A 36 6.80 10.02 3.90
N ASP A 37 6.11 10.10 5.04
CA ASP A 37 6.69 10.54 6.32
C ASP A 37 7.84 9.63 6.78
N ALA A 38 7.77 8.33 6.47
CA ALA A 38 8.82 7.35 6.75
C ALA A 38 10.00 7.39 5.75
N GLY A 39 9.92 8.22 4.72
CA GLY A 39 11.02 8.46 3.76
C GLY A 39 11.02 7.53 2.54
N PHE A 40 9.87 6.98 2.15
CA PHE A 40 9.75 6.27 0.88
C PHE A 40 9.89 7.25 -0.29
N THR A 41 10.63 6.84 -1.32
CA THR A 41 10.99 7.67 -2.48
C THR A 41 10.55 7.07 -3.81
N GLY A 42 10.17 5.79 -3.83
CA GLY A 42 9.55 5.17 -5.00
C GLY A 42 8.12 5.68 -5.25
N GLU A 43 7.53 5.26 -6.37
CA GLU A 43 6.17 5.61 -6.73
C GLU A 43 5.17 4.93 -5.77
N LEU A 44 4.29 5.72 -5.15
CA LEU A 44 3.27 5.23 -4.23
C LEU A 44 1.88 5.44 -4.83
N VAL A 45 1.22 4.35 -5.23
CA VAL A 45 -0.07 4.42 -5.95
C VAL A 45 -1.22 3.99 -5.05
N ASN A 46 -2.28 4.80 -5.00
CA ASN A 46 -3.53 4.44 -4.35
C ASN A 46 -4.43 3.64 -5.31
N GLY A 47 -4.45 2.32 -5.13
CA GLY A 47 -5.23 1.37 -5.91
C GLY A 47 -6.72 1.30 -5.57
N GLY A 48 -7.23 2.11 -4.64
CA GLY A 48 -8.65 2.11 -4.29
C GLY A 48 -9.11 0.84 -3.57
N SER A 49 -10.10 0.15 -4.15
CA SER A 49 -10.63 -1.12 -3.63
C SER A 49 -9.84 -2.32 -4.18
N VAL A 50 -9.94 -3.50 -3.56
CA VAL A 50 -9.36 -4.74 -4.12
C VAL A 50 -9.81 -5.00 -5.56
N ALA A 51 -11.08 -4.75 -5.88
CA ALA A 51 -11.62 -4.91 -7.23
C ALA A 51 -11.08 -3.89 -8.22
N ASN A 52 -10.78 -2.67 -7.77
CA ASN A 52 -10.15 -1.65 -8.61
C ASN A 52 -8.68 -1.99 -8.85
N ALA A 53 -7.95 -2.34 -7.79
CA ALA A 53 -6.56 -2.77 -7.86
C ALA A 53 -6.37 -3.98 -8.77
N SER A 54 -7.22 -5.01 -8.65
CA SER A 54 -7.18 -6.20 -9.49
C SER A 54 -7.42 -5.85 -10.97
N SER A 55 -8.37 -4.95 -11.25
CA SER A 55 -8.66 -4.47 -12.61
C SER A 55 -7.50 -3.67 -13.21
N ILE A 56 -6.89 -2.75 -12.45
CA ILE A 56 -5.75 -1.94 -12.91
C ILE A 56 -4.53 -2.81 -13.20
N LEU A 57 -4.23 -3.75 -12.30
CA LEU A 57 -3.05 -4.60 -12.41
C LEU A 57 -3.26 -5.79 -13.36
N GLY A 58 -4.50 -6.07 -13.79
CA GLY A 58 -4.83 -7.25 -14.58
C GLY A 58 -4.61 -8.56 -13.83
N LEU A 59 -4.70 -8.54 -12.49
CA LEU A 59 -4.45 -9.68 -11.62
C LEU A 59 -5.76 -10.25 -11.08
N GLU A 60 -5.84 -11.57 -10.95
CA GLU A 60 -6.99 -12.22 -10.31
C GLU A 60 -6.93 -12.08 -8.77
N VAL A 61 -8.11 -11.96 -8.15
CA VAL A 61 -8.24 -11.98 -6.69
C VAL A 61 -8.27 -13.42 -6.21
N VAL A 62 -7.30 -13.82 -5.39
CA VAL A 62 -7.22 -15.16 -4.78
C VAL A 62 -7.90 -15.15 -3.41
N THR A 63 -8.76 -16.15 -3.13
CA THR A 63 -9.63 -16.19 -1.93
C THR A 63 -9.57 -17.50 -1.14
N ASP A 64 -8.57 -18.35 -1.37
CA ASP A 64 -8.44 -19.66 -0.74
C ASP A 64 -8.26 -19.59 0.79
#